data_AF-A0ABC9EIH4-F1
#
_entry.id   AF-A0ABC9EIH4-F1
#
_cell.length_a   1.000
_cell.length_b   1.000
_cell.length_c   1.000
_cell.angle_alpha   90.00
_cell.angle_beta   90.00
_cell.angle_gamma   90.00
#
_symmetry.space_group_name_H-M   'P 1'
#
loop_
_entity.id
_entity.type
_entity.pdbx_description
1 polymer ?
#
loop_
_entity_poly.entity_id
_entity_poly.type
_entity_poly.pdbx_seq_one_letter_code
_entity_poly.pdbx_strand_id
1 'polypeptide(L)'
;MVAADQESFFATAPPLGDAVAVAAKLQEFIARNSSRSHPSGKRALPRTTRPRCGTHATRAGLSFHRTPEGLANPRASLSCDVRAEGGGRRRIVCVTSGGTTVPLEQRCVRYIDNFSSGHRGAASTEYFLKAGYAVIFIHRRGSCQPFCRFLPDDSFLNFFDITTESKVQVVESHTTVVKKAIGEYSKAIEGGSLLKLPFTTIFEYLQLLKMVATSMSSVGLHGMFYLAAAVSDFYVPWDSMAKHKIQSAGGPLDMKLSQVPKMLSVLRNQWAPLAFCVSFKLETDSEILIQKAEMALNKYKMNVVVANLLATYKEEVVVVSNGERNTIRRCSKDEDLEEHIIMLLEKSHSKYICSSADACSKNGYEKVIPLGIESLA
;
A
#
# COMPACT_ATOMS: atom_id res chain seq x y z
N MET A 1 -18.99 8.07 24.07
CA MET A 1 -19.85 7.69 22.92
C MET A 1 -19.09 7.02 21.78
N VAL A 2 -18.07 7.65 21.16
CA VAL A 2 -17.41 7.13 19.94
C VAL A 2 -16.83 5.70 20.04
N ALA A 3 -16.27 5.31 21.20
CA ALA A 3 -15.73 3.96 21.41
C ALA A 3 -16.82 2.88 21.45
N ALA A 4 -17.99 3.20 22.01
CA ALA A 4 -19.11 2.27 22.14
C ALA A 4 -19.68 1.88 20.76
N ASP A 5 -19.76 2.84 19.83
CA ASP A 5 -20.26 2.57 18.47
C ASP A 5 -19.33 1.66 17.67
N GLN A 6 -18.02 1.74 17.93
CA GLN A 6 -17.00 0.94 17.25
C GLN A 6 -16.96 -0.49 17.78
N GLU A 7 -17.00 -0.66 19.11
CA GLU A 7 -17.09 -1.98 19.74
C GLU A 7 -18.39 -2.68 19.35
N SER A 8 -19.51 -1.95 19.35
CA SER A 8 -20.81 -2.45 18.88
C SER A 8 -20.76 -2.94 17.43
N PHE A 9 -20.11 -2.21 16.53
CA PHE A 9 -19.92 -2.66 15.14
C PHE A 9 -19.19 -4.01 15.09
N PHE A 10 -18.07 -4.16 15.79
CA PHE A 10 -17.31 -5.41 15.76
C PHE A 10 -17.99 -6.57 16.49
N ALA A 11 -18.78 -6.29 17.53
CA ALA A 11 -19.51 -7.31 18.28
C ALA A 11 -20.66 -7.92 17.46
N THR A 12 -21.29 -7.13 16.59
CA THR A 12 -22.44 -7.54 15.79
C THR A 12 -22.06 -7.96 14.37
N ALA A 13 -20.88 -7.57 13.88
CA ALA A 13 -20.41 -7.94 12.55
C ALA A 13 -20.32 -9.47 12.38
N PRO A 14 -20.60 -9.99 11.16
CA PRO A 14 -20.38 -11.40 10.86
C PRO A 14 -18.89 -11.73 11.02
N PRO A 15 -18.54 -12.91 11.56
CA PRO A 15 -17.15 -13.28 11.77
C PRO A 15 -16.41 -13.38 10.43
N LEU A 16 -15.17 -12.91 10.41
CA LEU A 16 -14.27 -13.15 9.28
C LEU A 16 -13.94 -14.65 9.19
N GLY A 17 -14.41 -15.31 8.12
CA GLY A 17 -14.36 -16.77 7.99
C GLY A 17 -12.95 -17.40 8.07
N ASP A 18 -11.90 -16.66 7.71
CA ASP A 18 -10.51 -17.11 7.70
C ASP A 18 -9.62 -16.37 8.72
N ALA A 19 -10.21 -15.80 9.78
CA ALA A 19 -9.52 -14.96 10.77
C ALA A 19 -8.24 -15.60 11.36
N VAL A 20 -8.28 -16.90 11.72
CA VAL A 20 -7.13 -17.60 12.30
C VAL A 20 -5.99 -17.71 11.28
N ALA A 21 -6.30 -18.05 10.03
CA ALA A 21 -5.31 -18.17 8.96
C ALA A 21 -4.72 -16.80 8.60
N VAL A 22 -5.54 -15.76 8.58
CA VAL A 22 -5.08 -14.37 8.37
C VAL A 22 -4.15 -13.93 9.50
N ALA A 23 -4.50 -14.21 10.75
CA ALA A 23 -3.66 -13.86 11.91
C ALA A 23 -2.29 -14.54 11.84
N ALA A 24 -2.24 -15.84 11.52
CA ALA A 24 -0.99 -16.58 11.37
C ALA A 24 -0.11 -15.99 10.25
N LYS A 25 -0.68 -15.72 9.07
CA LYS A 25 0.03 -15.09 7.94
C LYS A 25 0.58 -13.71 8.30
N LEU A 26 -0.20 -12.91 9.04
CA LEU A 26 0.24 -11.58 9.49
C LEU A 26 1.40 -11.64 10.46
N GLN A 27 1.32 -12.54 11.45
CA GLN A 27 2.40 -12.75 12.42
C GLN A 27 3.69 -13.17 11.71
N GLU A 28 3.62 -14.16 10.82
CA GLU A 28 4.77 -14.62 10.03
C GLU A 28 5.36 -13.48 9.18
N PHE A 29 4.52 -12.75 8.47
CA PHE A 29 4.94 -11.67 7.58
C PHE A 29 5.63 -10.54 8.35
N ILE A 30 5.07 -10.12 9.49
CA ILE A 30 5.64 -9.06 10.33
C ILE A 30 6.93 -9.53 10.98
N ALA A 31 6.99 -10.76 11.50
CA ALA A 31 8.20 -11.31 12.11
C ALA A 31 9.36 -11.34 11.11
N ARG A 32 9.12 -11.87 9.90
CA ARG A 32 10.11 -11.93 8.81
C ARG A 32 10.66 -10.54 8.47
N ASN A 33 9.78 -9.56 8.27
CA ASN A 33 10.18 -8.23 7.80
C ASN A 33 10.61 -7.28 8.92
N SER A 34 10.35 -7.62 10.18
CA SER A 34 10.78 -6.83 11.35
C SER A 34 12.12 -7.26 11.93
N SER A 35 12.57 -8.47 11.65
CA SER A 35 13.90 -8.94 12.07
C SER A 35 14.99 -8.10 11.37
N ARG A 36 16.01 -7.64 12.12
CA ARG A 36 17.20 -7.05 11.50
C ARG A 36 17.84 -8.12 10.64
N SER A 37 17.97 -7.87 9.34
CA SER A 37 18.75 -8.76 8.49
C SER A 37 20.21 -8.72 8.96
N HIS A 38 20.65 -9.79 9.64
CA HIS A 38 22.07 -10.11 9.58
C HIS A 38 22.36 -10.43 8.11
N PRO A 39 23.40 -9.83 7.51
CA PRO A 39 23.82 -10.25 6.18
C PRO A 39 24.17 -11.72 6.30
N SER A 40 23.32 -12.58 5.73
CA SER A 40 23.57 -14.00 5.68
C SER A 40 24.92 -14.20 5.02
N GLY A 41 25.89 -14.67 5.81
CA GLY A 41 27.21 -15.02 5.32
C GLY A 41 27.06 -15.86 4.07
N LYS A 42 27.81 -15.50 3.03
CA LYS A 42 27.93 -16.29 1.81
C LYS A 42 28.15 -17.74 2.23
N ARG A 43 27.16 -18.60 2.01
CA ARG A 43 27.33 -20.04 2.13
C ARG A 43 28.34 -20.40 1.05
N ALA A 44 29.59 -20.59 1.45
CA ALA A 44 30.68 -20.93 0.55
C ALA A 44 30.31 -22.26 -0.13
N LEU A 45 30.10 -22.22 -1.45
CA LEU A 45 30.12 -23.44 -2.24
C LEU A 45 31.54 -24.02 -2.19
N PRO A 46 31.70 -25.36 -2.10
CA PRO A 46 33.03 -25.97 -2.12
C PRO A 46 33.73 -25.66 -3.44
N ARG A 47 34.97 -25.19 -3.34
CA ARG A 47 35.90 -25.00 -4.47
C ARG A 47 36.06 -26.33 -5.21
N THR A 48 35.57 -26.40 -6.44
CA THR A 48 36.02 -27.41 -7.41
C THR A 48 37.17 -26.84 -8.23
N THR A 49 38.24 -27.60 -8.28
CA THR A 49 39.54 -27.31 -8.88
C THR A 49 39.45 -27.21 -10.41
N ARG A 50 39.96 -26.12 -10.98
CA ARG A 50 40.28 -26.02 -12.42
C ARG A 50 41.56 -26.81 -12.73
N PRO A 51 41.68 -27.45 -13.90
CA PRO A 51 42.97 -27.65 -14.54
C PRO A 51 43.30 -26.48 -15.49
N ARG A 52 44.59 -26.13 -15.54
CA ARG A 52 45.23 -25.18 -16.46
C ARG A 52 45.63 -25.88 -17.77
N CYS A 53 45.48 -25.19 -18.88
CA CYS A 53 46.35 -25.17 -20.07
C CYS A 53 45.79 -24.06 -20.99
N GLY A 54 46.50 -23.23 -21.75
CA GLY A 54 47.89 -23.03 -22.12
C GLY A 54 47.86 -22.03 -23.29
N THR A 55 48.65 -20.96 -23.18
CA THR A 55 49.12 -19.98 -24.18
C THR A 55 48.59 -20.00 -25.63
N HIS A 56 48.21 -18.83 -26.16
CA HIS A 56 48.89 -18.21 -27.32
C HIS A 56 48.58 -16.71 -27.41
N ALA A 57 49.61 -15.94 -27.74
CA ALA A 57 49.62 -14.50 -27.90
C ALA A 57 49.54 -14.10 -29.37
N THR A 58 48.88 -12.98 -29.66
CA THR A 58 49.23 -12.10 -30.80
C THR A 58 48.74 -10.67 -30.55
N ARG A 59 49.37 -9.74 -31.26
CA ARG A 59 49.69 -8.35 -30.91
C ARG A 59 49.13 -7.42 -31.99
N ALA A 60 48.60 -6.26 -31.61
CA ALA A 60 48.50 -4.97 -32.34
C ALA A 60 47.39 -4.14 -31.65
N GLY A 61 47.44 -2.83 -31.42
CA GLY A 61 48.34 -1.75 -31.81
C GLY A 61 47.50 -0.45 -31.88
N LEU A 62 48.04 0.68 -31.39
CA LEU A 62 47.65 2.08 -31.68
C LEU A 62 46.30 2.55 -31.05
N SER A 63 46.08 3.79 -30.59
CA SER A 63 46.87 5.02 -30.50
C SER A 63 46.19 5.99 -29.52
N PHE A 64 46.98 6.97 -29.06
CA PHE A 64 46.64 8.11 -28.22
C PHE A 64 45.57 9.06 -28.81
N HIS A 65 44.75 9.65 -27.93
CA HIS A 65 44.32 11.05 -28.02
C HIS A 65 44.08 11.64 -26.61
N ARG A 66 44.83 12.70 -26.26
CA ARG A 66 44.45 13.75 -25.27
C ARG A 66 43.62 14.80 -26.03
N THR A 67 42.66 15.56 -25.48
CA THR A 67 42.62 16.64 -24.44
C THR A 67 41.18 17.24 -24.50
N PRO A 68 40.74 18.27 -23.73
CA PRO A 68 41.35 19.01 -22.61
C PRO A 68 40.43 19.19 -21.36
N GLU A 69 41.05 19.82 -20.36
CA GLU A 69 40.52 20.34 -19.10
C GLU A 69 39.48 21.46 -19.23
N GLY A 70 38.68 21.64 -18.18
CA GLY A 70 38.22 22.96 -17.73
C GLY A 70 36.73 23.27 -17.94
N LEU A 71 35.90 23.00 -16.93
CA LEU A 71 35.00 24.00 -16.33
C LEU A 71 34.48 23.46 -14.99
N ALA A 72 35.04 23.99 -13.90
CA ALA A 72 34.52 23.80 -12.56
C ALA A 72 33.25 24.63 -12.37
N ASN A 73 32.20 24.04 -11.79
CA ASN A 73 31.13 24.80 -11.17
C ASN A 73 30.67 24.09 -9.89
N PRO A 74 30.77 24.73 -8.70
CA PRO A 74 30.52 24.07 -7.42
C PRO A 74 29.04 24.25 -7.02
N ARG A 75 28.27 23.17 -7.06
CA ARG A 75 27.05 23.05 -6.25
C ARG A 75 27.02 21.68 -5.60
N ALA A 76 27.61 21.62 -4.41
CA ALA A 76 27.31 20.61 -3.43
C ALA A 76 25.80 20.68 -3.12
N SER A 77 25.02 19.86 -3.82
CA SER A 77 23.71 19.45 -3.33
C SER A 77 23.96 18.18 -2.53
N LEU A 78 23.63 18.22 -1.24
CA LEU A 78 23.61 17.06 -0.37
C LEU A 78 22.60 16.03 -0.94
N SER A 79 23.05 15.16 -1.83
CA SER A 79 22.36 13.91 -2.10
C SER A 79 22.65 12.98 -0.92
N CYS A 80 21.74 12.95 0.04
CA CYS A 80 21.64 11.81 0.94
C CYS A 80 21.10 10.62 0.13
N ASP A 81 21.97 10.04 -0.71
CA ASP A 81 21.78 8.72 -1.29
C ASP A 81 21.85 7.68 -0.17
N VAL A 82 20.76 7.57 0.60
CA VAL A 82 20.53 6.42 1.48
C VAL A 82 20.10 5.26 0.59
N ARG A 83 21.00 4.78 -0.28
CA ARG A 83 20.89 3.43 -0.81
C ARG A 83 21.12 2.49 0.36
N ALA A 84 20.13 1.65 0.61
CA ALA A 84 20.11 0.67 1.69
C ALA A 84 21.19 -0.41 1.49
N GLU A 85 22.44 -0.06 1.80
CA GLU A 85 23.49 -0.99 2.20
C GLU A 85 23.79 -0.77 3.68
N GLY A 86 22.84 -1.17 4.52
CA GLY A 86 22.98 -1.12 5.97
C GLY A 86 21.82 -1.87 6.62
N GLY A 87 22.09 -2.76 7.57
CA GLY A 87 21.15 -3.68 8.24
C GLY A 87 20.07 -3.02 9.10
N GLY A 88 19.32 -2.08 8.52
CA GLY A 88 18.14 -1.46 9.11
C GLY A 88 16.91 -2.36 9.02
N ARG A 89 15.97 -2.17 9.96
CA ARG A 89 14.66 -2.84 9.94
C ARG A 89 13.90 -2.42 8.68
N ARG A 90 13.41 -3.39 7.91
CA ARG A 90 12.62 -3.12 6.70
C ARG A 90 11.32 -2.40 7.09
N ARG A 91 10.96 -1.37 6.32
CA ARG A 91 9.69 -0.64 6.51
C ARG A 91 8.52 -1.49 5.99
N ILE A 92 7.38 -1.42 6.66
CA ILE A 92 6.18 -2.17 6.29
C ILE A 92 5.06 -1.19 6.00
N VAL A 93 4.37 -1.34 4.87
CA VAL A 93 3.18 -0.54 4.52
C VAL A 93 1.96 -1.44 4.35
N CYS A 94 0.84 -1.05 4.95
CA CYS A 94 -0.47 -1.60 4.65
C CYS A 94 -1.14 -0.73 3.60
N VAL A 95 -1.33 -1.26 2.39
CA VAL A 95 -2.07 -0.63 1.30
C VAL A 95 -3.48 -1.19 1.29
N THR A 96 -4.49 -0.33 1.36
CA THR A 96 -5.89 -0.72 1.11
C THR A 96 -6.31 -0.31 -0.30
N SER A 97 -7.03 -1.18 -1.02
CA SER A 97 -7.41 -0.93 -2.42
C SER A 97 -8.76 -1.52 -2.80
N GLY A 98 -9.45 -0.86 -3.73
CA GLY A 98 -10.77 -1.26 -4.23
C GLY A 98 -11.93 -0.78 -3.34
N GLY A 99 -13.15 -1.11 -3.77
CA GLY A 99 -14.39 -0.71 -3.12
C GLY A 99 -14.93 -1.72 -2.11
N THR A 100 -15.54 -1.26 -1.03
CA THR A 100 -16.31 -2.12 -0.12
C THR A 100 -17.76 -2.27 -0.57
N THR A 101 -18.33 -3.46 -0.41
CA THR A 101 -19.78 -3.65 -0.52
C THR A 101 -20.49 -3.60 0.82
N VAL A 102 -21.75 -3.17 0.81
CA VAL A 102 -22.69 -3.26 1.92
C VAL A 102 -23.78 -4.25 1.54
N PRO A 103 -23.78 -5.47 2.09
CA PRO A 103 -24.87 -6.42 1.85
C PRO A 103 -26.18 -5.86 2.43
N LEU A 104 -27.28 -6.10 1.72
CA LEU A 104 -28.62 -5.70 2.17
C LEU A 104 -29.34 -6.84 2.91
N GLU A 105 -28.87 -8.07 2.70
CA GLU A 105 -29.37 -9.29 3.31
C GLU A 105 -28.21 -10.14 3.84
N GLN A 106 -28.40 -10.88 4.95
CA GLN A 106 -27.35 -11.76 5.51
C GLN A 106 -26.98 -12.86 4.51
N ARG A 107 -27.99 -13.46 3.84
CA ARG A 107 -27.80 -14.26 2.62
C ARG A 107 -27.84 -13.33 1.41
N CYS A 108 -26.75 -12.59 1.27
CA CYS A 108 -26.63 -11.48 0.34
C CYS A 108 -26.94 -11.89 -1.10
N VAL A 109 -27.98 -11.26 -1.66
CA VAL A 109 -28.26 -11.29 -3.11
C VAL A 109 -27.99 -9.92 -3.71
N ARG A 110 -28.22 -8.85 -2.92
CA ARG A 110 -28.06 -7.46 -3.34
C ARG A 110 -27.13 -6.72 -2.37
N TYR A 111 -26.40 -5.76 -2.91
CA TYR A 111 -25.48 -4.93 -2.13
C TYR A 111 -25.34 -3.54 -2.73
N ILE A 112 -24.96 -2.58 -1.90
CA ILE A 112 -24.46 -1.27 -2.34
C ILE A 112 -22.95 -1.40 -2.52
N ASP A 113 -22.38 -0.84 -3.60
CA ASP A 113 -20.94 -0.87 -3.86
C ASP A 113 -20.39 0.55 -3.97
N ASN A 114 -19.21 0.76 -3.40
CA ASN A 114 -18.45 1.99 -3.58
C ASN A 114 -17.48 1.81 -4.75
N PHE A 115 -17.70 2.54 -5.84
CA PHE A 115 -16.88 2.39 -7.04
C PHE A 115 -15.39 2.64 -6.78
N SER A 116 -14.56 1.62 -7.03
CA SER A 116 -13.11 1.74 -7.14
C SER A 116 -12.54 0.51 -7.84
N SER A 117 -11.90 0.73 -8.99
CA SER A 117 -11.27 -0.34 -9.77
C SER A 117 -10.00 -0.91 -9.13
N GLY A 118 -9.45 -0.23 -8.11
CA GLY A 118 -8.25 -0.66 -7.38
C GLY A 118 -6.91 -0.33 -8.05
N HIS A 119 -6.90 0.33 -9.21
CA HIS A 119 -5.69 0.64 -9.98
C HIS A 119 -4.65 1.42 -9.17
N ARG A 120 -5.07 2.48 -8.46
CA ARG A 120 -4.17 3.29 -7.64
C ARG A 120 -3.46 2.45 -6.59
N GLY A 121 -4.20 1.64 -5.83
CA GLY A 121 -3.60 0.79 -4.79
C GLY A 121 -2.69 -0.30 -5.36
N ALA A 122 -3.05 -0.87 -6.52
CA ALA A 122 -2.22 -1.84 -7.23
C ALA A 122 -0.89 -1.21 -7.69
N ALA A 123 -0.93 -0.10 -8.43
CA ALA A 123 0.27 0.61 -8.88
C ALA A 123 1.12 1.11 -7.69
N SER A 124 0.49 1.68 -6.66
CA SER A 124 1.18 2.11 -5.44
C SER A 124 1.93 0.96 -4.76
N THR A 125 1.36 -0.25 -4.76
CA THR A 125 2.00 -1.45 -4.19
C THR A 125 3.27 -1.82 -4.94
N GLU A 126 3.26 -1.78 -6.27
CA GLU A 126 4.46 -2.02 -7.10
C GLU A 126 5.57 -1.03 -6.76
N TYR A 127 5.23 0.26 -6.65
CA TYR A 127 6.20 1.31 -6.33
C TYR A 127 6.71 1.25 -4.89
N PHE A 128 5.88 0.87 -3.91
CA PHE A 128 6.35 0.61 -2.54
C PHE A 128 7.32 -0.57 -2.48
N LEU A 129 7.04 -1.65 -3.21
CA LEU A 129 7.94 -2.80 -3.32
C LEU A 129 9.27 -2.38 -3.98
N LYS A 130 9.22 -1.57 -5.04
CA LYS A 130 10.40 -0.98 -5.70
C LYS A 130 11.22 -0.11 -4.76
N ALA A 131 10.56 0.64 -3.87
CA ALA A 131 11.17 1.45 -2.80
C ALA A 131 11.64 0.61 -1.59
N GLY A 132 11.57 -0.72 -1.64
CA GLY A 132 12.12 -1.62 -0.63
C GLY A 132 11.22 -1.87 0.59
N TYR A 133 9.94 -1.45 0.56
CA TYR A 133 8.97 -1.79 1.60
C TYR A 133 8.53 -3.25 1.50
N ALA A 134 8.16 -3.83 2.64
CA ALA A 134 7.23 -4.96 2.65
C ALA A 134 5.80 -4.42 2.60
N VAL A 135 4.93 -5.01 1.78
CA VAL A 135 3.56 -4.55 1.56
C VAL A 135 2.55 -5.59 2.03
N ILE A 136 1.62 -5.17 2.89
CA ILE A 136 0.37 -5.87 3.18
C ILE A 136 -0.71 -5.23 2.29
N PHE A 137 -1.22 -5.97 1.32
CA PHE A 137 -2.19 -5.51 0.33
C PHE A 137 -3.60 -6.03 0.65
N ILE A 138 -4.36 -5.21 1.37
CA ILE A 138 -5.78 -5.46 1.66
C ILE A 138 -6.59 -4.99 0.45
N HIS A 139 -7.26 -5.90 -0.26
CA HIS A 139 -7.87 -5.56 -1.56
C HIS A 139 -9.24 -6.19 -1.80
N ARG A 140 -10.08 -5.50 -2.58
CA ARG A 140 -11.36 -6.03 -3.03
C ARG A 140 -11.16 -7.22 -3.98
N ARG A 141 -11.82 -8.35 -3.72
CA ARG A 141 -11.87 -9.49 -4.65
C ARG A 141 -12.38 -9.01 -6.01
N GLY A 142 -11.65 -9.35 -7.07
CA GLY A 142 -11.96 -8.93 -8.44
C GLY A 142 -11.49 -7.52 -8.82
N SER A 143 -10.91 -6.75 -7.90
CA SER A 143 -10.28 -5.46 -8.28
C SER A 143 -8.91 -5.68 -8.92
N CYS A 144 -8.40 -4.63 -9.57
CA CYS A 144 -7.04 -4.59 -10.09
C CYS A 144 -6.00 -5.03 -9.04
N GLN A 145 -5.02 -5.82 -9.47
CA GLN A 145 -3.98 -6.41 -8.64
C GLN A 145 -2.60 -5.86 -9.06
N PRO A 146 -1.64 -5.71 -8.12
CA PRO A 146 -0.27 -5.35 -8.48
C PRO A 146 0.31 -6.37 -9.47
N PHE A 147 1.07 -5.87 -10.45
CA PHE A 147 1.66 -6.59 -11.59
C PHE A 147 0.65 -7.09 -12.64
N CYS A 148 -0.65 -7.09 -12.35
CA CYS A 148 -1.69 -7.47 -13.31
C CYS A 148 -2.35 -6.28 -14.00
N ARG A 149 -2.05 -5.04 -13.62
CA ARG A 149 -2.71 -3.82 -14.12
C ARG A 149 -2.52 -3.53 -15.61
N PHE A 150 -1.53 -4.15 -16.24
CA PHE A 150 -1.28 -4.06 -17.68
C PHE A 150 -1.82 -5.27 -18.45
N LEU A 151 -2.41 -6.23 -17.73
CA LEU A 151 -3.14 -7.34 -18.33
C LEU A 151 -4.60 -6.89 -18.49
N PRO A 152 -5.21 -7.04 -19.68
CA PRO A 152 -6.58 -6.68 -19.96
C PRO A 152 -7.55 -7.63 -19.25
N ASP A 153 -8.68 -7.07 -18.84
CA ASP A 153 -9.66 -7.75 -18.00
C ASP A 153 -10.42 -8.87 -18.75
N ASP A 154 -10.82 -8.66 -20.00
CA ASP A 154 -11.70 -9.59 -20.75
C ASP A 154 -10.96 -10.55 -21.70
N SER A 155 -9.65 -10.36 -21.86
CA SER A 155 -8.85 -10.96 -22.95
C SER A 155 -7.64 -11.75 -22.46
N PHE A 156 -7.71 -12.32 -21.25
CA PHE A 156 -6.59 -13.05 -20.65
C PHE A 156 -6.04 -14.18 -21.53
N LEU A 157 -6.91 -14.92 -22.23
CA LEU A 157 -6.47 -15.99 -23.13
C LEU A 157 -5.71 -15.47 -24.36
N ASN A 158 -5.91 -14.20 -24.75
CA ASN A 158 -5.20 -13.59 -25.88
C ASN A 158 -3.71 -13.36 -25.59
N PHE A 159 -3.26 -13.53 -24.35
CA PHE A 159 -1.83 -13.51 -24.00
C PHE A 159 -1.13 -14.79 -24.38
N PHE A 160 -1.87 -15.87 -24.64
CA PHE A 160 -1.30 -17.19 -24.77
C PHE A 160 -1.56 -17.78 -26.14
N ASP A 161 -0.57 -18.52 -26.64
CA ASP A 161 -0.66 -19.30 -27.85
C ASP A 161 -0.15 -20.72 -27.57
N ILE A 162 -0.52 -21.67 -28.43
CA ILE A 162 -0.10 -23.06 -28.34
C ILE A 162 1.00 -23.30 -29.37
N THR A 163 2.18 -23.72 -28.91
CA THR A 163 3.26 -24.09 -29.80
C THR A 163 2.93 -25.37 -30.59
N THR A 164 3.69 -25.63 -31.66
CA THR A 164 3.61 -26.89 -32.40
C THR A 164 3.85 -28.14 -31.54
N GLU A 165 4.53 -27.98 -30.38
CA GLU A 165 4.73 -29.04 -29.37
C GLU A 165 3.58 -29.13 -28.35
N SER A 166 2.44 -28.48 -28.58
CA SER A 166 1.31 -28.40 -27.65
C SER A 166 1.64 -27.78 -26.28
N LYS A 167 2.64 -26.89 -26.22
CA LYS A 167 2.99 -26.14 -24.99
C LYS A 167 2.37 -24.76 -25.04
N VAL A 168 1.87 -24.28 -23.90
CA VAL A 168 1.36 -22.91 -23.76
C VAL A 168 2.55 -21.94 -23.69
N GLN A 169 2.54 -20.91 -24.54
CA GLN A 169 3.52 -19.82 -24.54
C GLN A 169 2.82 -18.47 -24.52
N VAL A 170 3.55 -17.40 -24.17
CA VAL A 170 3.03 -16.03 -24.27
C VAL A 170 3.18 -15.53 -25.71
N VAL A 171 2.17 -14.86 -26.26
CA VAL A 171 2.23 -14.19 -27.56
C VAL A 171 3.38 -13.19 -27.59
N GLU A 172 4.12 -13.13 -28.70
CA GLU A 172 5.36 -12.36 -28.81
C GLU A 172 5.17 -10.87 -28.47
N SER A 173 4.09 -10.25 -28.93
CA SER A 173 3.74 -8.84 -28.66
C SER A 173 3.58 -8.52 -27.18
N HIS A 174 3.22 -9.51 -26.35
CA HIS A 174 2.99 -9.34 -24.92
C HIS A 174 4.09 -9.92 -24.03
N THR A 175 5.07 -10.60 -24.64
CA THR A 175 6.10 -11.35 -23.93
C THR A 175 6.88 -10.49 -22.93
N THR A 176 7.26 -9.27 -23.31
CA THR A 176 8.03 -8.36 -22.43
C THR A 176 7.24 -7.96 -21.19
N VAL A 177 5.97 -7.57 -21.37
CA VAL A 177 5.10 -7.12 -20.28
C VAL A 177 4.80 -8.27 -19.31
N VAL A 178 4.43 -9.44 -19.84
CA VAL A 178 4.11 -10.61 -19.02
C VAL A 178 5.34 -11.15 -18.29
N LYS A 179 6.50 -11.26 -18.96
CA LYS A 179 7.74 -11.70 -18.31
C LYS A 179 8.13 -10.76 -17.16
N LYS A 180 8.03 -9.44 -17.36
CA LYS A 180 8.29 -8.47 -16.30
C LYS A 180 7.32 -8.65 -15.13
N ALA A 181 6.02 -8.71 -15.41
CA ALA A 181 4.98 -8.88 -14.39
C ALA A 181 5.18 -10.15 -13.55
N ILE A 182 5.40 -11.30 -14.20
CA ILE A 182 5.65 -12.57 -13.52
C ILE A 182 6.95 -12.49 -12.69
N GLY A 183 8.03 -11.96 -13.28
CA GLY A 183 9.32 -11.87 -12.58
C GLY A 183 9.25 -11.00 -11.32
N GLU A 184 8.62 -9.82 -11.41
CA GLU A 184 8.46 -8.92 -10.27
C GLU A 184 7.51 -9.49 -9.21
N TYR A 185 6.41 -10.13 -9.63
CA TYR A 185 5.48 -10.81 -8.73
C TYR A 185 6.15 -11.96 -7.98
N SER A 186 6.80 -12.89 -8.69
CA SER A 186 7.50 -14.03 -8.07
C SER A 186 8.58 -13.56 -7.11
N LYS A 187 9.37 -12.55 -7.49
CA LYS A 187 10.37 -11.94 -6.61
C LYS A 187 9.74 -11.38 -5.32
N ALA A 188 8.58 -10.74 -5.40
CA ALA A 188 7.90 -10.17 -4.23
C ALA A 188 7.33 -11.25 -3.30
N ILE A 189 6.77 -12.33 -3.86
CA ILE A 189 6.21 -13.45 -3.10
C ILE A 189 7.31 -14.31 -2.47
N GLU A 190 8.29 -14.77 -3.24
CA GLU A 190 9.43 -15.57 -2.76
C GLU A 190 10.29 -14.78 -1.76
N GLY A 191 10.46 -13.48 -2.03
CA GLY A 191 11.10 -12.53 -1.12
C GLY A 191 10.34 -12.31 0.19
N GLY A 192 9.08 -12.75 0.28
CA GLY A 192 8.20 -12.56 1.44
C GLY A 192 7.94 -11.08 1.73
N SER A 193 7.94 -10.24 0.68
CA SER A 193 7.71 -8.80 0.78
C SER A 193 6.30 -8.38 0.37
N LEU A 194 5.46 -9.29 -0.12
CA LEU A 194 4.05 -9.02 -0.44
C LEU A 194 3.12 -10.04 0.22
N LEU A 195 2.20 -9.56 1.06
CA LEU A 195 1.09 -10.34 1.62
C LEU A 195 -0.23 -9.79 1.09
N LYS A 196 -1.05 -10.65 0.47
CA LYS A 196 -2.36 -10.25 -0.08
C LYS A 196 -3.49 -10.73 0.83
N LEU A 197 -4.39 -9.83 1.21
CA LEU A 197 -5.55 -10.11 2.06
C LEU A 197 -6.84 -9.65 1.35
N PRO A 198 -7.63 -10.57 0.77
CA PRO A 198 -8.83 -10.20 0.02
C PRO A 198 -10.01 -9.86 0.94
N PHE A 199 -10.82 -8.89 0.55
CA PHE A 199 -12.13 -8.58 1.14
C PHE A 199 -13.19 -8.39 0.07
N THR A 200 -14.45 -8.40 0.48
CA THR A 200 -15.59 -7.99 -0.36
C THR A 200 -16.43 -6.95 0.37
N THR A 201 -16.86 -7.27 1.59
CA THR A 201 -17.79 -6.44 2.35
C THR A 201 -17.08 -5.42 3.24
N ILE A 202 -17.81 -4.39 3.66
CA ILE A 202 -17.35 -3.44 4.69
C ILE A 202 -16.98 -4.14 6.01
N PHE A 203 -17.68 -5.21 6.37
CA PHE A 203 -17.41 -6.00 7.58
C PHE A 203 -16.06 -6.71 7.50
N GLU A 204 -15.78 -7.38 6.38
CA GLU A 204 -14.49 -8.03 6.15
C GLU A 204 -13.36 -7.00 6.13
N TYR A 205 -13.56 -5.88 5.41
CA TYR A 205 -12.57 -4.81 5.31
C TYR A 205 -12.18 -4.25 6.69
N LEU A 206 -13.17 -3.91 7.54
CA LEU A 206 -12.89 -3.32 8.84
C LEU A 206 -12.28 -4.32 9.83
N GLN A 207 -12.66 -5.59 9.77
CA GLN A 207 -12.02 -6.65 10.58
C GLN A 207 -10.56 -6.85 10.16
N LEU A 208 -10.29 -6.96 8.84
CA LEU A 208 -8.93 -7.07 8.32
C LEU A 208 -8.09 -5.85 8.68
N LEU A 209 -8.63 -4.63 8.52
CA LEU A 209 -7.94 -3.40 8.87
C LEU A 209 -7.59 -3.38 10.37
N LYS A 210 -8.50 -3.78 11.25
CA LYS A 210 -8.25 -3.88 12.70
C LYS A 210 -7.12 -4.88 12.98
N MET A 211 -7.19 -6.08 12.41
CA MET A 211 -6.17 -7.13 12.61
C MET A 211 -4.79 -6.70 12.12
N VAL A 212 -4.71 -6.05 10.95
CA VAL A 212 -3.45 -5.53 10.42
C VAL A 212 -2.94 -4.38 11.28
N ALA A 213 -3.81 -3.44 11.67
CA ALA A 213 -3.43 -2.29 12.48
C ALA A 213 -2.86 -2.69 13.85
N THR A 214 -3.53 -3.58 14.58
CA THR A 214 -3.05 -4.05 15.87
C THR A 214 -1.74 -4.83 15.74
N SER A 215 -1.59 -5.66 14.71
CA SER A 215 -0.36 -6.40 14.45
C SER A 215 0.81 -5.46 14.10
N MET A 216 0.55 -4.44 13.28
CA MET A 216 1.52 -3.42 12.88
C MET A 216 1.92 -2.46 14.01
N SER A 217 1.22 -2.46 15.15
CA SER A 217 1.63 -1.69 16.33
C SER A 217 3.07 -1.98 16.75
N SER A 218 3.48 -3.25 16.65
CA SER A 218 4.86 -3.71 16.93
C SER A 218 5.92 -3.21 15.92
N VAL A 219 5.50 -2.74 14.75
CA VAL A 219 6.35 -2.12 13.72
C VAL A 219 6.65 -0.67 14.09
N GLY A 220 5.73 -0.01 14.79
CA GLY A 220 5.88 1.35 15.27
C GLY A 220 6.13 2.36 14.15
N LEU A 221 7.11 3.24 14.34
CA LEU A 221 7.48 4.31 13.40
C LEU A 221 7.88 3.83 12.00
N HIS A 222 8.23 2.55 11.84
CA HIS A 222 8.57 1.95 10.54
C HIS A 222 7.35 1.40 9.78
N GLY A 223 6.17 1.47 10.40
CA GLY A 223 4.90 1.05 9.82
C GLY A 223 4.19 2.21 9.15
N MET A 224 3.61 1.96 7.97
CA MET A 224 2.79 2.93 7.24
C MET A 224 1.41 2.36 6.91
N PHE A 225 0.38 3.21 6.96
CA PHE A 225 -0.94 2.93 6.39
C PHE A 225 -1.18 3.82 5.17
N TYR A 226 -1.46 3.21 4.03
CA TYR A 226 -1.83 3.88 2.78
C TYR A 226 -3.26 3.48 2.42
N LEU A 227 -4.22 4.33 2.83
CA LEU A 227 -5.64 3.99 2.89
C LEU A 227 -6.38 4.43 1.63
N ALA A 228 -6.14 3.76 0.50
CA ALA A 228 -6.70 4.11 -0.81
C ALA A 228 -8.00 3.36 -1.19
N ALA A 229 -8.53 2.50 -0.31
CA ALA A 229 -9.82 1.85 -0.53
C ALA A 229 -10.99 2.86 -0.50
N ALA A 230 -12.01 2.61 -1.34
CA ALA A 230 -13.27 3.34 -1.31
C ALA A 230 -14.21 2.67 -0.30
N VAL A 231 -14.14 3.15 0.94
CA VAL A 231 -14.89 2.60 2.08
C VAL A 231 -16.29 3.20 2.13
N SER A 232 -17.31 2.38 2.31
CA SER A 232 -18.70 2.83 2.46
C SER A 232 -18.87 3.67 3.73
N ASP A 233 -19.54 4.82 3.61
CA ASP A 233 -19.84 5.71 4.75
C ASP A 233 -21.09 5.28 5.53
N PHE A 234 -21.94 4.47 4.90
CA PHE A 234 -23.18 3.96 5.46
C PHE A 234 -23.23 2.43 5.31
N TYR A 235 -23.94 1.75 6.22
CA TYR A 235 -24.12 0.30 6.18
C TYR A 235 -25.45 -0.13 6.83
N VAL A 236 -25.85 -1.38 6.63
CA VAL A 236 -26.96 -1.99 7.38
C VAL A 236 -26.38 -2.79 8.55
N PRO A 237 -26.67 -2.46 9.82
CA PRO A 237 -26.23 -3.25 10.97
C PRO A 237 -26.67 -4.70 10.85
N TRP A 238 -25.76 -5.63 11.11
CA TRP A 238 -25.96 -7.06 10.85
C TRP A 238 -27.19 -7.65 11.55
N ASP A 239 -27.43 -7.26 12.80
CA ASP A 239 -28.58 -7.73 13.60
C ASP A 239 -29.93 -7.21 13.09
N SER A 240 -29.92 -6.05 12.41
CA SER A 240 -31.11 -5.47 11.79
C SER A 240 -31.32 -5.93 10.33
N MET A 241 -30.37 -6.68 9.78
CA MET A 241 -30.35 -7.06 8.37
C MET A 241 -31.31 -8.22 8.10
N ALA A 242 -32.07 -8.13 7.00
CA ALA A 242 -32.94 -9.23 6.58
C ALA A 242 -32.12 -10.50 6.33
N LYS A 243 -32.55 -11.65 6.87
CA LYS A 243 -31.82 -12.90 6.70
C LYS A 243 -31.82 -13.42 5.26
N HIS A 244 -32.93 -13.21 4.54
CA HIS A 244 -33.19 -13.74 3.20
C HIS A 244 -33.47 -12.62 2.20
N LYS A 245 -33.36 -12.94 0.90
CA LYS A 245 -33.66 -12.04 -0.22
C LYS A 245 -34.95 -11.24 0.03
N ILE A 246 -34.84 -9.92 0.02
CA ILE A 246 -35.99 -9.02 0.17
C ILE A 246 -36.90 -9.18 -1.06
N GLN A 247 -38.19 -9.44 -0.82
CA GLN A 247 -39.18 -9.70 -1.88
C GLN A 247 -39.69 -8.38 -2.49
N SER A 248 -39.89 -8.36 -3.82
CA SER A 248 -40.27 -7.17 -4.58
C SER A 248 -41.79 -6.96 -4.74
N ALA A 249 -42.61 -7.88 -4.25
CA ALA A 249 -44.07 -7.84 -4.44
C ALA A 249 -44.79 -6.79 -3.57
N GLY A 250 -44.09 -6.19 -2.59
CA GLY A 250 -44.68 -5.29 -1.59
C GLY A 250 -44.71 -3.79 -1.95
N GLY A 251 -44.30 -3.40 -3.16
CA GLY A 251 -44.17 -1.99 -3.55
C GLY A 251 -42.74 -1.44 -3.44
N PRO A 252 -42.55 -0.11 -3.31
CA PRO A 252 -41.22 0.50 -3.23
C PRO A 252 -40.46 0.01 -1.99
N LEU A 253 -39.13 -0.06 -2.11
CA LEU A 253 -38.24 -0.50 -1.03
C LEU A 253 -37.60 0.71 -0.34
N ASP A 254 -38.00 0.95 0.91
CA ASP A 254 -37.33 1.89 1.80
C ASP A 254 -36.21 1.19 2.57
N MET A 255 -35.00 1.77 2.56
CA MET A 255 -33.86 1.23 3.29
C MET A 255 -33.28 2.25 4.27
N LYS A 256 -33.19 1.84 5.54
CA LYS A 256 -32.54 2.62 6.59
C LYS A 256 -31.09 2.17 6.73
N LEU A 257 -30.17 3.09 6.46
CA LEU A 257 -28.73 2.86 6.63
C LEU A 257 -28.23 3.58 7.89
N SER A 258 -27.27 2.96 8.58
CA SER A 258 -26.54 3.54 9.70
C SER A 258 -25.19 4.07 9.24
N GLN A 259 -24.66 5.11 9.89
CA GLN A 259 -23.31 5.60 9.59
C GLN A 259 -22.26 4.58 10.04
N VAL A 260 -21.24 4.37 9.21
CA VAL A 260 -20.08 3.55 9.59
C VAL A 260 -19.26 4.30 10.65
N PRO A 261 -18.86 3.64 11.75
CA PRO A 261 -18.06 4.29 12.80
C PRO A 261 -16.76 4.85 12.25
N LYS A 262 -16.26 5.93 12.87
CA LYS A 262 -15.04 6.62 12.40
C LYS A 262 -13.76 5.87 12.76
N MET A 263 -13.46 4.80 12.02
CA MET A 263 -12.36 3.87 12.30
C MET A 263 -10.96 4.48 12.21
N LEU A 264 -10.78 5.56 11.44
CA LEU A 264 -9.49 6.27 11.33
C LEU A 264 -9.00 6.81 12.68
N SER A 265 -9.91 7.27 13.53
CA SER A 265 -9.56 7.76 14.88
C SER A 265 -9.03 6.62 15.76
N VAL A 266 -9.64 5.44 15.68
CA VAL A 266 -9.20 4.25 16.43
C VAL A 266 -7.85 3.77 15.95
N LEU A 267 -7.66 3.74 14.63
CA LEU A 267 -6.40 3.36 14.02
C LEU A 267 -5.25 4.23 14.55
N ARG A 268 -5.45 5.55 14.61
CA ARG A 268 -4.44 6.54 15.04
C ARG A 268 -4.23 6.62 16.54
N ASN A 269 -5.24 6.33 17.36
CA ASN A 269 -5.15 6.51 18.80
C ASN A 269 -4.94 5.20 19.58
N GLN A 270 -5.35 4.06 19.02
CA GLN A 270 -5.40 2.79 19.74
C GLN A 270 -4.67 1.67 19.01
N TRP A 271 -4.96 1.44 17.71
CA TRP A 271 -4.43 0.25 17.04
C TRP A 271 -2.97 0.41 16.60
N ALA A 272 -2.61 1.54 15.98
CA ALA A 272 -1.27 1.79 15.45
C ALA A 272 -0.84 3.27 15.62
N PRO A 273 -0.68 3.74 16.88
CA PRO A 273 -0.50 5.17 17.15
C PRO A 273 0.82 5.77 16.63
N LEU A 274 1.85 4.95 16.48
CA LEU A 274 3.16 5.36 15.97
C LEU A 274 3.31 5.18 14.45
N ALA A 275 2.33 4.58 13.77
CA ALA A 275 2.43 4.34 12.33
C ALA A 275 2.20 5.63 11.53
N PHE A 276 2.94 5.78 10.43
CA PHE A 276 2.77 6.87 9.48
C PHE A 276 1.50 6.65 8.64
N CYS A 277 0.51 7.51 8.77
CA CYS A 277 -0.82 7.31 8.17
C CYS A 277 -1.09 8.29 7.04
N VAL A 278 -1.39 7.73 5.87
CA VAL A 278 -1.77 8.39 4.63
C VAL A 278 -3.21 8.03 4.32
N SER A 279 -4.07 9.04 4.19
CA SER A 279 -5.47 8.85 3.78
C SER A 279 -5.75 9.51 2.44
N PHE A 280 -6.85 9.11 1.81
CA PHE A 280 -7.29 9.65 0.53
C PHE A 280 -8.57 10.47 0.70
N LYS A 281 -8.66 11.55 -0.07
CA LYS A 281 -9.88 12.34 -0.21
C LYS A 281 -10.21 12.47 -1.69
N LEU A 282 -11.38 11.98 -2.07
CA LEU A 282 -11.93 12.12 -3.42
C LEU A 282 -13.14 13.05 -3.33
N GLU A 283 -13.14 14.11 -4.13
CA GLU A 283 -14.27 15.03 -4.25
C GLU A 283 -14.59 15.28 -5.72
N THR A 284 -15.77 15.80 -5.98
CA THR A 284 -16.20 16.26 -7.31
C THR A 284 -16.10 17.78 -7.46
N ASP A 285 -15.91 18.49 -6.35
CA ASP A 285 -15.87 19.94 -6.27
C ASP A 285 -14.48 20.42 -5.81
N SER A 286 -13.85 21.26 -6.63
CA SER A 286 -12.50 21.79 -6.39
C SER A 286 -12.44 22.79 -5.24
N GLU A 287 -13.53 23.49 -4.95
CA GLU A 287 -13.56 24.54 -3.93
C GLU A 287 -13.45 23.95 -2.51
N ILE A 288 -14.02 22.76 -2.32
CA ILE A 288 -14.07 22.08 -1.01
C ILE A 288 -12.95 21.05 -0.81
N LEU A 289 -12.27 20.61 -1.87
CA LEU A 289 -11.32 19.48 -1.81
C LEU A 289 -10.21 19.71 -0.78
N ILE A 290 -9.53 20.86 -0.86
CA ILE A 290 -8.40 21.17 0.01
C ILE A 290 -8.86 21.38 1.46
N GLN A 291 -9.96 22.10 1.66
CA GLN A 291 -10.53 22.32 2.99
C GLN A 291 -10.90 20.99 3.65
N LYS A 292 -11.53 20.07 2.91
CA LYS A 292 -11.87 18.73 3.43
C LYS A 292 -10.63 17.87 3.69
N ALA A 293 -9.57 18.02 2.89
CA ALA A 293 -8.30 17.33 3.14
C ALA A 293 -7.63 17.82 4.43
N GLU A 294 -7.57 19.13 4.66
CA GLU A 294 -7.03 19.73 5.89
C GLU A 294 -7.88 19.39 7.12
N MET A 295 -9.21 19.40 6.97
CA MET A 295 -10.12 18.95 8.03
C MET A 295 -9.86 17.49 8.39
N ALA A 296 -9.67 16.60 7.41
CA ALA A 296 -9.35 15.20 7.66
C ALA A 296 -7.99 15.03 8.35
N LEU A 297 -6.99 15.83 7.95
CA LEU A 297 -5.66 15.85 8.54
C LEU A 297 -5.74 16.17 10.04
N ASN A 298 -6.43 17.26 10.39
CA ASN A 298 -6.57 17.72 11.77
C ASN A 298 -7.47 16.80 12.61
N LYS A 299 -8.65 16.44 12.07
CA LYS A 299 -9.64 15.63 12.80
C LYS A 299 -9.13 14.24 13.14
N TYR A 300 -8.42 13.59 12.22
CA TYR A 300 -7.94 12.23 12.40
C TYR A 300 -6.45 12.15 12.71
N LYS A 301 -5.75 13.28 12.85
CA LYS A 301 -4.29 13.32 13.08
C LYS A 301 -3.52 12.50 12.04
N MET A 302 -3.89 12.64 10.77
CA MET A 302 -3.19 11.98 9.65
C MET A 302 -1.85 12.67 9.41
N ASN A 303 -0.85 11.91 8.93
CA ASN A 303 0.42 12.51 8.54
C ASN A 303 0.31 13.17 7.17
N VAL A 304 -0.43 12.55 6.26
CA VAL A 304 -0.65 13.03 4.89
C VAL A 304 -2.08 12.72 4.42
N VAL A 305 -2.67 13.63 3.66
CA VAL A 305 -3.90 13.39 2.90
C VAL A 305 -3.62 13.61 1.42
N VAL A 306 -3.86 12.58 0.60
CA VAL A 306 -3.78 12.68 -0.86
C VAL A 306 -5.18 13.02 -1.39
N ALA A 307 -5.32 14.21 -1.95
CA ALA A 307 -6.57 14.82 -2.36
C ALA A 307 -6.67 14.82 -3.89
N ASN A 308 -7.76 14.25 -4.42
CA ASN A 308 -7.98 14.08 -5.87
C ASN A 308 -9.38 14.55 -6.25
N LEU A 309 -9.52 15.16 -7.43
CA LEU A 309 -10.81 15.38 -8.06
C LEU A 309 -11.20 14.19 -8.92
N LEU A 310 -12.47 13.78 -8.88
CA LEU A 310 -12.97 12.68 -9.71
C LEU A 310 -12.74 12.91 -11.21
N ALA A 311 -12.78 14.16 -11.67
CA ALA A 311 -12.55 14.49 -13.07
C ALA A 311 -11.09 14.32 -13.52
N THR A 312 -10.12 14.49 -12.60
CA THR A 312 -8.69 14.59 -12.95
C THR A 312 -7.79 13.64 -12.16
N TYR A 313 -8.35 12.71 -11.39
CA TYR A 313 -7.57 11.85 -10.47
C TYR A 313 -6.46 11.02 -11.13
N LYS A 314 -6.53 10.79 -12.44
CA LYS A 314 -5.48 10.10 -13.22
C LYS A 314 -4.34 11.03 -13.65
N GLU A 315 -4.59 12.33 -13.67
CA GLU A 315 -3.68 13.35 -14.20
C GLU A 315 -3.04 14.20 -13.10
N GLU A 316 -3.74 14.44 -11.99
CA GLU A 316 -3.26 15.28 -10.90
C GLU A 316 -3.72 14.77 -9.53
N VAL A 317 -2.82 14.88 -8.55
CA VAL A 317 -3.14 14.76 -7.12
C VAL A 317 -2.54 15.93 -6.34
N VAL A 318 -3.19 16.32 -5.25
CA VAL A 318 -2.62 17.27 -4.28
C VAL A 318 -2.29 16.53 -2.98
N VAL A 319 -1.03 16.50 -2.61
CA VAL A 319 -0.54 15.90 -1.37
C VAL A 319 -0.49 16.96 -0.28
N VAL A 320 -1.39 16.86 0.68
CA VAL A 320 -1.55 17.79 1.79
C VAL A 320 -0.93 17.21 3.05
N SER A 321 -0.06 17.99 3.70
CA SER A 321 0.57 17.66 4.98
C SER A 321 0.56 18.90 5.89
N ASN A 322 1.03 18.78 7.14
CA ASN A 322 0.95 19.89 8.09
C ASN A 322 1.78 21.12 7.61
N GLY A 323 1.08 22.15 7.13
CA GLY A 323 1.69 23.39 6.63
C GLY A 323 2.24 23.34 5.20
N GLU A 324 2.14 22.20 4.50
CA GLU A 324 2.68 22.05 3.14
C GLU A 324 1.66 21.39 2.20
N ARG A 325 1.64 21.85 0.95
CA ARG A 325 0.83 21.31 -0.14
C ARG A 325 1.71 21.09 -1.36
N ASN A 326 1.71 19.88 -1.90
CA ASN A 326 2.50 19.52 -3.08
C ASN A 326 1.56 18.98 -4.16
N THR A 327 1.48 19.66 -5.30
CA THR A 327 0.72 19.18 -6.46
C THR A 327 1.62 18.29 -7.32
N ILE A 328 1.17 17.07 -7.59
CA ILE A 328 1.83 16.14 -8.48
C ILE A 328 0.97 16.00 -9.73
N ARG A 329 1.56 16.29 -10.88
CA ARG A 329 0.91 16.19 -12.20
C ARG A 329 1.62 15.16 -13.05
N ARG A 330 0.84 14.43 -13.82
CA ARG A 330 1.30 13.57 -14.88
C ARG A 330 1.80 14.43 -16.04
N CYS A 331 3.01 14.18 -16.51
CA CYS A 331 3.65 14.90 -17.62
C CYS A 331 3.46 14.18 -18.96
N SER A 332 3.23 12.86 -18.96
CA SER A 332 3.00 12.07 -20.18
C SER A 332 2.07 10.87 -19.97
N LYS A 333 1.55 10.30 -21.07
CA LYS A 333 0.66 9.12 -21.03
C LYS A 333 1.33 7.82 -20.58
N ASP A 334 2.66 7.77 -20.51
CA ASP A 334 3.41 6.58 -20.12
C ASP A 334 3.90 6.66 -18.67
N GLU A 335 3.79 7.83 -18.05
CA GLU A 335 4.20 8.05 -16.67
C GLU A 335 3.11 7.60 -15.70
N ASP A 336 3.49 6.89 -14.64
CA ASP A 336 2.59 6.55 -13.54
C ASP A 336 2.69 7.63 -12.46
N LEU A 337 1.56 8.24 -12.15
CA LEU A 337 1.45 9.25 -11.10
C LEU A 337 1.86 8.69 -9.72
N GLU A 338 1.60 7.39 -9.50
CA GLU A 338 1.95 6.68 -8.29
C GLU A 338 3.46 6.68 -7.99
N GLU A 339 4.34 6.66 -8.99
CA GLU A 339 5.80 6.69 -8.76
C GLU A 339 6.20 7.93 -7.96
N HIS A 340 5.67 9.08 -8.38
CA HIS A 340 5.93 10.38 -7.77
C HIS A 340 5.29 10.50 -6.38
N ILE A 341 4.07 9.98 -6.22
CA ILE A 341 3.40 9.91 -4.92
C ILE A 341 4.25 9.09 -3.94
N ILE A 342 4.70 7.89 -4.35
CA ILE A 342 5.48 7.00 -3.47
C ILE A 342 6.84 7.61 -3.14
N MET A 343 7.53 8.23 -4.10
CA MET A 343 8.78 8.94 -3.83
C MET A 343 8.62 10.05 -2.79
N LEU A 344 7.55 10.85 -2.86
CA LEU A 344 7.28 11.88 -1.87
C LEU A 344 6.95 11.28 -0.49
N LEU A 345 6.09 10.26 -0.45
CA LEU A 345 5.70 9.59 0.79
C LEU A 345 6.87 8.87 1.47
N GLU A 346 7.78 8.27 0.70
CA GLU A 346 8.98 7.64 1.23
C GLU A 346 9.89 8.67 1.92
N LYS A 347 10.09 9.84 1.30
CA LYS A 347 10.85 10.95 1.90
C LYS A 347 10.18 11.45 3.17
N SER A 348 8.87 11.66 3.16
CA SER A 348 8.10 12.11 4.33
C SER A 348 8.13 11.09 5.47
N HIS A 349 8.01 9.80 5.17
CA HIS A 349 8.12 8.74 6.16
C HIS A 349 9.53 8.63 6.74
N SER A 350 10.56 8.82 5.92
CA SER A 350 11.95 8.87 6.39
C SER A 350 12.17 10.02 7.37
N LYS A 351 11.67 11.23 7.03
CA LYS A 351 11.70 12.39 7.94
C LYS A 351 10.98 12.10 9.25
N TYR A 352 9.80 11.47 9.19
CA TYR A 352 9.01 11.10 10.37
C TYR A 352 9.73 10.12 11.30
N ILE A 353 10.42 9.13 10.74
CA ILE A 353 11.24 8.18 11.50
C ILE A 353 12.40 8.91 12.19
N CYS A 354 13.14 9.75 11.46
CA CYS A 354 14.29 10.47 12.02
C CYS A 354 13.89 11.47 13.12
N SER A 355 12.85 12.29 12.88
CA SER A 355 12.42 13.30 13.86
C SER A 355 11.93 12.67 15.16
N SER A 356 11.31 11.49 15.08
CA SER A 356 10.81 10.76 16.25
C SER A 356 11.94 10.03 17.00
N ALA A 357 12.98 9.57 16.29
CA ALA A 357 14.16 8.96 16.91
C ALA A 357 15.01 9.99 17.67
N ASP A 358 15.14 11.20 17.13
CA ASP A 358 15.84 12.31 17.79
C ASP A 358 15.08 12.80 19.04
N ALA A 359 13.75 12.83 19.00
CA ALA A 359 12.92 13.15 20.16
C ALA A 359 13.07 12.10 21.28
N CYS A 360 13.18 10.82 20.93
CA CYS A 360 13.37 9.72 21.89
C CYS A 360 14.80 9.73 22.50
N SER A 361 15.80 10.17 21.75
CA SER A 361 17.19 10.25 22.24
C SER A 361 17.45 11.45 23.15
N LYS A 362 16.65 12.52 23.04
CA LYS A 362 16.77 13.72 23.89
C LYS A 362 16.01 13.61 25.21
N ASN A 363 14.96 12.78 25.27
CA ASN A 363 14.17 12.55 26.48
C ASN A 363 14.46 11.15 27.04
N GLY A 364 15.52 11.04 27.84
CA GLY A 364 15.86 9.80 28.53
C GLY A 364 14.67 9.24 29.33
N TYR A 365 14.38 7.96 29.14
CA TYR A 365 13.48 7.12 29.96
C TYR A 365 12.22 7.81 30.52
N GLU A 366 11.39 8.38 29.66
CA GLU A 366 9.97 8.58 29.97
C GLU A 366 9.15 8.34 28.70
N LYS A 367 7.99 7.66 28.85
CA LYS A 367 7.10 7.25 27.77
C LYS A 367 6.84 8.40 26.79
N VAL A 368 7.48 8.36 25.62
CA VAL A 368 7.17 9.26 24.51
C VAL A 368 5.83 8.85 23.91
N ILE A 369 4.74 9.38 24.47
CA ILE A 369 3.51 9.60 23.72
C ILE A 369 3.78 10.84 22.85
N PRO A 370 3.61 10.78 21.51
CA PRO A 370 3.81 11.95 20.67
C PRO A 370 2.90 13.10 21.13
N LEU A 371 3.53 14.24 21.44
CA LEU A 371 2.95 15.48 21.93
C LEU A 371 1.65 15.85 21.19
N GLY A 372 0.60 16.15 21.96
CA GLY A 372 -0.74 16.52 21.48
C GLY A 372 -1.90 15.82 22.20
N ILE A 373 -1.72 15.43 23.47
CA ILE A 373 -2.78 14.94 24.36
C ILE A 373 -2.59 15.69 25.69
N GLU A 374 -3.07 16.92 25.76
CA GLU A 374 -3.47 17.48 27.05
C GLU A 374 -4.83 16.90 27.40
N SER A 375 -4.92 16.41 28.63
CA SER A 375 -6.10 15.84 29.25
C SER A 375 -7.29 16.80 29.21
N LEU A 376 -8.42 16.34 28.69
CA LEU A 376 -9.72 16.77 29.17
C LEU A 376 -10.26 15.61 30.00
N ALA A 377 -10.24 15.83 31.31
CA ALA A 377 -11.03 15.09 32.29
C ALA A 377 -12.53 15.28 32.02
#